data_AF-A0A524C925-F1
#
_entry.id   AF-A0A524C925-F1
#
_cell.length_a   1.000
_cell.length_b   1.000
_cell.length_c   1.000
_cell.angle_alpha   90.00
_cell.angle_beta   90.00
_cell.angle_gamma   90.00
#
_symmetry.space_group_name_H-M   'P 1'
#
loop_
_entity.id
_entity.type
_entity.pdbx_description
1 polymer ?
#
loop_
_entity_poly.entity_id
_entity_poly.type
_entity_poly.pdbx_seq_one_letter_code
_entity_poly.pdbx_strand_id
1 'polypeptide(L)'
;MKENKLKSFEYYDVCIIGASIAGNYLSFLLSDSNLRIAVIEKHESIGYPFQCTGIVSKKLTNIISILKDILLNCFDISDFHLIIYF
;
A
#
# COMPACT_ATOMS: atom_id res chain seq x y z
N MET A 1 -15.54 28.58 29.39
CA MET A 1 -14.71 29.09 28.29
C MET A 1 -14.45 27.93 27.34
N LYS A 2 -14.99 27.97 26.11
CA LYS A 2 -14.75 26.91 25.12
C LYS A 2 -13.38 27.15 24.50
N GLU A 3 -12.46 26.22 24.69
CA GLU A 3 -11.15 26.24 24.05
C GLU A 3 -11.33 26.24 22.53
N ASN A 4 -10.96 27.34 21.88
CA ASN A 4 -10.81 27.41 20.45
C ASN A 4 -9.58 26.59 20.06
N LYS A 5 -9.80 25.31 19.73
CA LYS A 5 -8.79 24.44 19.15
C LYS A 5 -8.35 25.05 17.81
N LEU A 6 -7.23 25.77 17.80
CA LEU A 6 -6.63 26.28 16.57
C LEU A 6 -6.43 25.09 15.62
N LYS A 7 -7.07 25.13 14.45
CA LYS A 7 -6.81 24.16 13.38
C LYS A 7 -5.44 24.48 12.78
N SER A 8 -4.43 23.68 13.09
CA SER A 8 -3.17 23.68 12.36
C SER A 8 -3.41 23.02 11.01
N PHE A 9 -3.07 23.72 9.92
CA PHE A 9 -3.10 23.15 8.57
C PHE A 9 -1.71 22.65 8.21
N GLU A 10 -1.64 21.41 7.74
CA GLU A 10 -0.44 20.86 7.13
C GLU A 10 -0.55 20.94 5.61
N TYR A 11 0.53 21.37 4.97
CA TYR A 11 0.63 21.45 3.52
C TYR A 11 1.37 20.23 2.99
N TYR A 12 0.80 19.61 1.97
CA TYR A 12 1.35 18.47 1.25
C TYR A 12 1.33 18.79 -0.24
N ASP A 13 2.34 18.33 -0.98
CA ASP A 13 2.42 18.49 -2.43
C ASP A 13 1.55 17.46 -3.14
N VAL A 14 1.46 16.25 -2.57
CA VAL A 14 0.69 15.13 -3.11
C VAL A 14 -0.14 14.48 -2.00
N CYS A 15 -1.41 14.22 -2.28
CA CYS A 15 -2.29 13.45 -1.42
C CYS A 15 -2.78 12.20 -2.16
N ILE A 16 -2.41 11.02 -1.67
CA ILE A 16 -2.80 9.72 -2.18
C ILE A 16 -3.97 9.21 -1.33
N ILE A 17 -5.14 8.98 -1.97
CA ILE A 17 -6.32 8.44 -1.30
C ILE A 17 -6.40 6.94 -1.55
N GLY A 18 -6.25 6.16 -0.47
CA GLY A 18 -6.26 4.70 -0.45
C GLY A 18 -4.84 4.11 -0.35
N ALA A 19 -4.61 3.30 0.67
CA ALA A 19 -3.35 2.59 0.93
C ALA A 19 -3.40 1.14 0.42
N SER A 20 -3.98 0.94 -0.77
CA SER A 20 -3.92 -0.34 -1.47
C SER A 20 -2.52 -0.59 -2.04
N ILE A 21 -2.34 -1.73 -2.74
CA ILE A 21 -1.07 -2.00 -3.43
C ILE A 21 -0.68 -0.89 -4.42
N ALA A 22 -1.65 -0.28 -5.10
CA ALA A 22 -1.38 0.82 -6.03
C ALA A 22 -0.95 2.10 -5.30
N GLY A 23 -1.66 2.46 -4.22
CA GLY A 23 -1.35 3.66 -3.43
C GLY A 23 0.01 3.56 -2.74
N ASN A 24 0.30 2.41 -2.11
CA ASN A 24 1.60 2.15 -1.50
C ASN A 24 2.73 2.08 -2.53
N TYR A 25 2.49 1.44 -3.68
CA TYR A 25 3.50 1.40 -4.74
C TYR A 25 3.80 2.80 -5.30
N LEU A 26 2.78 3.65 -5.51
CA LEU A 26 2.99 5.04 -5.90
C LEU A 26 3.76 5.82 -4.82
N SER A 27 3.38 5.65 -3.55
CA SER A 27 4.10 6.29 -2.43
C SER A 27 5.55 5.85 -2.37
N PHE A 28 5.84 4.57 -2.66
CA PHE A 28 7.19 4.04 -2.76
C PHE A 28 7.97 4.66 -3.92
N LEU A 29 7.38 4.75 -5.11
CA LEU A 29 8.04 5.40 -6.26
C LEU A 29 8.38 6.87 -6.01
N LEU A 30 7.60 7.54 -5.17
CA LEU A 30 7.78 8.94 -4.83
C LEU A 30 8.60 9.13 -3.54
N SER A 31 9.01 8.07 -2.83
CA SER A 31 9.67 8.19 -1.51
C SER A 31 11.00 8.91 -1.56
N ASP A 32 11.71 8.80 -2.70
CA ASP A 32 13.02 9.43 -2.91
C ASP A 32 12.90 10.85 -3.48
N SER A 33 11.68 11.38 -3.60
CA SER A 33 11.46 12.76 -4.03
C SER A 33 11.53 13.74 -2.85
N ASN A 34 11.72 15.02 -3.15
CA ASN A 34 11.63 16.10 -2.16
C ASN A 34 10.17 16.55 -1.90
N LEU A 35 9.18 15.74 -2.25
CA LEU A 35 7.77 16.05 -2.09
C LEU A 35 7.27 15.66 -0.70
N ARG A 36 6.39 16.49 -0.13
CA ARG A 36 5.61 16.15 1.05
C ARG A 36 4.38 15.37 0.62
N ILE A 37 4.35 14.09 0.94
CA ILE A 37 3.31 13.16 0.50
C ILE A 37 2.47 12.72 1.68
N ALA A 38 1.14 12.83 1.55
CA ALA A 38 0.18 12.26 2.48
C ALA A 38 -0.47 11.03 1.83
N VAL A 39 -0.54 9.91 2.56
CA VAL A 39 -1.35 8.74 2.18
C VAL A 39 -2.48 8.61 3.19
N ILE A 40 -3.72 8.57 2.72
CA ILE A 40 -4.91 8.51 3.56
C ILE A 40 -5.64 7.20 3.31
N GLU A 41 -5.90 6.44 4.37
CA GLU A 41 -6.66 5.20 4.34
C GLU A 41 -7.89 5.33 5.25
N LYS A 42 -9.04 4.82 4.79
CA LYS A 42 -10.28 4.84 5.58
C LYS A 42 -10.27 3.76 6.65
N HIS A 43 -9.53 2.68 6.42
CA HIS A 43 -9.40 1.56 7.35
C HIS A 43 -8.39 1.90 8.45
N GLU A 44 -8.69 1.48 9.67
CA GLU A 44 -7.80 1.67 10.83
C GLU A 44 -6.47 0.92 10.65
N SER A 45 -6.51 -0.22 9.97
CA SER A 45 -5.35 -1.05 9.67
C SER A 45 -5.22 -1.22 8.16
N ILE A 46 -4.08 -0.79 7.59
CA ILE A 46 -3.81 -0.92 6.16
C ILE A 46 -3.85 -2.39 5.77
N GLY A 47 -4.59 -2.71 4.69
CA GLY A 47 -4.77 -4.08 4.21
C GLY A 47 -5.92 -4.85 4.89
N TYR A 48 -6.49 -4.36 5.99
CA TYR A 48 -7.55 -5.04 6.74
C TYR A 48 -8.87 -4.25 6.75
N PRO A 49 -10.04 -4.91 6.65
CA PRO A 49 -10.22 -6.34 6.39
C PRO A 49 -9.85 -6.70 4.96
N PHE A 50 -9.46 -7.96 4.75
CA PHE A 50 -9.10 -8.45 3.42
C PHE A 50 -10.31 -8.47 2.49
N GLN A 51 -10.13 -7.86 1.32
CA GLN A 51 -11.16 -7.79 0.27
C GLN A 51 -10.63 -8.28 -1.08
N CYS A 52 -9.53 -9.03 -1.09
CA CYS A 52 -8.98 -9.66 -2.29
C CYS A 52 -8.56 -11.11 -2.00
N THR A 53 -8.47 -11.91 -3.05
CA THR A 53 -7.94 -13.29 -2.97
C THR A 53 -6.42 -13.33 -2.80
N GLY A 54 -5.74 -12.18 -2.87
CA GLY A 54 -4.29 -12.07 -2.68
C GLY A 54 -3.42 -12.55 -3.84
N ILE A 55 -4.02 -13.09 -4.92
CA ILE A 55 -3.34 -13.73 -6.06
C ILE A 55 -2.56 -12.75 -6.93
N VAL A 56 -1.24 -12.93 -7.03
CA VAL A 56 -0.39 -12.13 -7.92
C VAL A 56 0.64 -12.97 -8.69
N SER A 57 0.91 -12.61 -9.94
CA SER A 57 1.90 -13.29 -10.80
C SER A 57 3.33 -13.14 -10.27
N LYS A 58 4.16 -14.17 -10.46
CA LYS A 58 5.62 -14.09 -10.24
C LYS A 58 6.30 -12.95 -11.00
N LYS A 59 5.74 -12.52 -12.14
CA LYS A 59 6.27 -11.34 -12.86
C LYS A 59 6.30 -10.07 -12.00
N LEU A 60 5.45 -9.99 -10.97
CA LEU A 60 5.45 -8.90 -10.01
C LEU A 60 6.76 -8.81 -9.21
N THR A 61 7.46 -9.93 -8.98
CA THR A 61 8.76 -9.92 -8.27
C THR A 61 9.86 -9.21 -9.05
N ASN A 62 9.67 -8.99 -10.36
CA ASN A 62 10.60 -8.22 -11.17
C ASN A 62 10.41 -6.70 -10.97
N ILE A 63 9.31 -6.29 -10.34
CA ILE A 63 8.94 -4.88 -10.12
C ILE A 63 9.11 -4.52 -8.64
N ILE A 64 8.67 -5.42 -7.74
CA ILE A 64 8.73 -5.21 -6.29
C ILE A 64 9.35 -6.41 -5.60
N SER A 65 10.04 -6.16 -4.49
CA SER A 65 10.51 -7.24 -3.62
C SER A 65 9.37 -7.73 -2.75
N ILE A 66 9.06 -9.03 -2.83
CA ILE A 66 8.04 -9.66 -2.00
C ILE A 66 8.70 -10.22 -0.74
N LEU A 67 8.23 -9.80 0.43
CA LEU A 67 8.68 -10.36 1.71
C LEU A 67 8.27 -11.83 1.78
N LYS A 68 9.15 -12.71 2.27
CA LYS A 68 8.80 -14.13 2.40
C LYS A 68 7.71 -14.36 3.45
N ASP A 69 7.63 -13.48 4.45
CA ASP A 69 6.73 -13.63 5.59
C ASP A 69 5.25 -13.40 5.22
N ILE A 70 4.99 -12.74 4.10
CA ILE A 70 3.64 -12.49 3.57
C ILE A 70 3.25 -13.48 2.46
N LEU A 71 4.16 -14.39 2.10
CA LEU A 71 3.95 -15.39 1.06
C LEU A 71 3.41 -16.69 1.68
N LEU A 72 2.10 -16.92 1.59
CA LEU A 72 1.48 -18.12 2.15
C LEU A 72 1.79 -19.38 1.33
N ASN A 73 1.72 -19.27 0.00
CA ASN A 73 1.99 -20.37 -0.88
C ASN A 73 2.45 -19.91 -2.26
N CYS A 74 3.06 -20.83 -3.00
CA CYS A 74 3.49 -20.66 -4.38
C CYS A 74 3.09 -21.92 -5.15
N PHE A 75 2.29 -21.77 -6.20
CA PHE A 75 1.93 -22.87 -7.08
C PHE A 75 2.56 -22.67 -8.47
N ASP A 76 3.29 -23.64 -8.98
CA ASP A 76 3.79 -23.64 -10.35
C ASP A 76 2.72 -24.17 -11.31
N ILE A 77 1.80 -23.31 -11.73
CA ILE A 77 1.04 -23.52 -12.98
C ILE A 77 1.88 -22.85 -14.06
N SER A 78 2.04 -23.47 -15.22
CA SER A 78 3.05 -23.15 -16.27
C SER A 78 3.29 -21.68 -16.65
N ASP A 79 2.46 -20.72 -16.21
CA ASP A 79 2.68 -19.27 -16.33
C ASP A 79 2.21 -18.41 -15.12
N PHE A 80 1.72 -19.01 -14.03
CA PHE A 80 1.13 -18.29 -12.89
C PHE A 80 1.55 -18.90 -11.55
N HIS A 81 2.33 -18.15 -10.76
CA HIS A 81 2.39 -18.38 -9.31
C HIS A 81 1.23 -17.69 -8.65
N LEU A 82 0.49 -18.45 -7.85
CA LEU A 82 -0.54 -17.96 -6.96
C LEU A 82 0.11 -17.69 -5.60
N ILE A 83 0.50 -16.42 -5.36
CA ILE A 83 0.88 -15.93 -4.04
C ILE A 83 -0.42 -15.50 -3.36
N ILE A 84 -0.75 -15.98 -2.17
CA ILE A 84 -1.91 -15.50 -1.40
C ILE A 84 -1.36 -14.58 -0.33
N TYR A 85 -1.72 -13.29 -0.40
CA TYR A 85 -1.47 -12.29 0.63
C TYR A 85 -2.61 -12.27 1.66
N PHE A 86 -2.25 -12.09 2.93
CA PHE A 86 -3.07 -11.42 3.94
C PHE A 86 -2.49 -10.00 4.08
#